data_AF-A0A2Y9C6P2-F1
#
_entry.id   AF-A0A2Y9C6P2-F1
#
_cell.length_a   1.000
_cell.length_b   1.000
_cell.length_c   1.000
_cell.angle_alpha   90.00
_cell.angle_beta   90.00
_cell.angle_gamma   90.00
#
_symmetry.space_group_name_H-M   'P 1'
#
loop_
_entity.id
_entity.type
_entity.pdbx_description
1 polymer ?
#
loop_
_entity_poly.entity_id
_entity_poly.type
_entity_poly.pdbx_seq_one_letter_code
_entity_poly.pdbx_strand_id
1 'polypeptide(L)'
;MLTIARSELIQLFRDRTALFTSLIMPLAASIFFIYNRDLFADAGGSGYIAVLLIFTLAGFSLYATVVTTLAARRQNLFLKRLRSTAATDSAIVSGLVLPITVISLVQVGLVLVAFAVVSDVPANIALLVVASAASFAMMLGLGMATAGVTSSSERAQITTLPVSLGIVAVAIWVGVTGAEELALLKRLLPGGAATELVVHAWNGGYPLSDSLLLLAPTLAWVWVAVALATRFFRWEPRR
;
A
#
# COMPACT_ATOMS: atom_id res chain seq x y z
N MET A 1 -1.93 23.21 0.92
CA MET A 1 -1.83 21.78 0.57
C MET A 1 -1.07 21.54 -0.72
N LEU A 2 -1.52 22.05 -1.87
CA LEU A 2 -0.86 21.79 -3.18
C LEU A 2 0.59 22.30 -3.29
N THR A 3 0.90 23.44 -2.66
CA THR A 3 2.28 23.98 -2.59
C THR A 3 3.23 23.05 -1.81
N ILE A 4 2.75 22.48 -0.71
CA ILE A 4 3.48 21.49 0.10
C ILE A 4 3.70 20.22 -0.73
N ALA A 5 2.65 19.71 -1.37
CA ALA A 5 2.72 18.53 -2.23
C ALA A 5 3.73 18.70 -3.37
N ARG A 6 3.76 19.86 -4.03
CA ARG A 6 4.76 20.16 -5.07
C ARG A 6 6.17 20.16 -4.50
N SER A 7 6.39 20.74 -3.32
CA SER A 7 7.72 20.78 -2.70
C SER A 7 8.22 19.39 -2.30
N GLU A 8 7.32 18.52 -1.83
CA GLU A 8 7.65 17.14 -1.48
C GLU A 8 7.91 16.29 -2.71
N LEU A 9 7.13 16.49 -3.78
CA LEU A 9 7.38 15.84 -5.06
C LEU A 9 8.79 16.14 -5.59
N ILE A 10 9.21 17.41 -5.56
CA ILE A 10 10.57 17.82 -5.98
C ILE A 10 11.63 17.17 -5.08
N GLN A 11 11.39 17.08 -3.77
CA GLN A 11 12.34 16.46 -2.84
C GLN A 11 12.47 14.96 -3.07
N LEU A 12 11.35 14.25 -3.29
CA LEU A 12 11.34 12.83 -3.64
C LEU A 12 12.16 12.59 -4.91
N PHE A 13 11.92 13.36 -5.97
CA PHE A 13 12.66 13.20 -7.22
C PHE A 13 14.16 13.55 -7.12
N ARG A 14 14.55 14.34 -6.12
CA ARG A 14 15.95 14.70 -5.87
C ARG A 14 16.68 13.67 -5.02
N ASP A 15 15.95 12.91 -4.19
CA ASP A 15 16.50 11.83 -3.39
C ASP A 15 16.55 10.54 -4.20
N ARG A 16 17.69 10.33 -4.88
CA ARG A 16 17.92 9.14 -5.72
C ARG A 16 17.78 7.84 -4.95
N THR A 17 18.17 7.82 -3.68
CA THR A 17 18.11 6.63 -2.84
C THR A 17 16.66 6.29 -2.49
N ALA A 18 15.88 7.30 -2.10
CA ALA A 18 14.45 7.13 -1.86
C ALA A 18 13.74 6.65 -3.14
N LEU A 19 13.96 7.30 -4.28
CA LEU A 19 13.40 6.87 -5.57
C LEU A 19 13.76 5.42 -5.92
N PHE A 20 15.02 5.03 -5.76
CA PHE A 20 15.44 3.69 -6.12
C PHE A 20 14.76 2.63 -5.25
N THR A 21 14.69 2.87 -3.95
CA THR A 21 14.11 1.91 -2.99
C THR A 21 12.58 1.88 -3.03
N SER A 22 11.91 3.01 -3.26
CA SER A 22 10.45 3.10 -3.29
C SER A 22 9.84 2.83 -4.66
N LEU A 23 10.51 3.23 -5.74
CA LEU A 23 9.96 3.15 -7.10
C LEU A 23 10.57 1.98 -7.86
N ILE A 24 11.91 1.94 -7.96
CA ILE A 24 12.60 1.00 -8.85
C ILE A 24 12.54 -0.43 -8.31
N MET A 25 12.84 -0.65 -7.03
CA MET A 25 12.86 -2.01 -6.45
C MET A 25 11.49 -2.70 -6.50
N PRO A 26 10.37 -2.06 -6.08
CA PRO A 26 9.05 -2.69 -6.18
C PRO A 26 8.58 -2.88 -7.63
N LEU A 27 8.99 -1.98 -8.53
CA LEU A 27 8.73 -2.13 -9.96
C LEU A 27 9.52 -3.31 -10.55
N ALA A 28 10.78 -3.47 -10.19
CA ALA A 28 11.61 -4.60 -10.62
C ALA A 28 11.03 -5.93 -10.13
N ALA A 29 10.57 -6.00 -8.87
CA ALA A 29 9.85 -7.16 -8.34
C ALA A 29 8.55 -7.43 -9.13
N SER A 30 7.80 -6.39 -9.47
CA SER A 30 6.58 -6.50 -10.27
C SER A 30 6.86 -7.03 -11.68
N ILE A 31 7.90 -6.53 -12.33
CA ILE A 31 8.37 -7.01 -13.64
C ILE A 31 8.81 -8.48 -13.52
N PHE A 32 9.51 -8.86 -12.46
CA PHE A 32 9.90 -10.24 -12.21
C PHE A 32 8.69 -11.17 -12.08
N PHE A 33 7.64 -10.76 -11.36
CA PHE A 33 6.40 -11.55 -11.26
C PHE A 33 5.68 -11.69 -12.60
N ILE A 34 5.63 -10.62 -13.40
CA ILE A 34 5.02 -10.65 -14.74
C ILE A 34 5.83 -11.51 -15.70
N TYR A 35 7.16 -11.43 -15.65
CA TYR A 35 8.05 -12.21 -16.50
C TYR A 35 7.97 -13.71 -16.19
N ASN A 36 7.88 -14.08 -14.91
CA ASN A 36 7.75 -15.46 -14.45
C ASN A 36 6.28 -15.87 -14.21
N ARG A 37 5.33 -15.23 -14.90
CA ARG A 37 3.90 -15.41 -14.66
C ARG A 37 3.44 -16.86 -14.72
N ASP A 38 4.01 -17.68 -15.61
CA ASP A 38 3.55 -19.06 -15.79
C ASP A 38 3.82 -19.88 -14.52
N LEU A 39 4.98 -19.68 -13.89
CA LEU A 39 5.34 -20.30 -12.61
C LEU A 39 4.40 -19.89 -11.47
N PHE A 40 3.95 -18.63 -11.45
CA PHE A 40 3.04 -18.15 -10.41
C PHE A 40 1.58 -18.49 -10.71
N ALA A 41 1.20 -18.57 -11.98
CA ALA A 41 -0.12 -18.99 -12.42
C ALA A 41 -0.38 -20.45 -12.06
N ASP A 42 0.63 -21.32 -12.16
CA ASP A 42 0.54 -22.72 -11.70
C ASP A 42 0.27 -22.83 -10.19
N ALA A 43 0.72 -21.85 -9.40
CA ALA A 43 0.55 -21.86 -7.94
C ALA A 43 -0.81 -21.32 -7.47
N GLY A 44 -1.40 -20.34 -8.16
CA GLY A 44 -2.63 -19.67 -7.70
C GLY A 44 -3.42 -18.90 -8.78
N GLY A 45 -3.10 -19.10 -10.05
CA GLY A 45 -3.73 -18.43 -11.18
C GLY A 45 -3.33 -16.97 -11.37
N SER A 46 -3.94 -16.31 -12.36
CA SER A 46 -3.64 -14.92 -12.72
C SER A 46 -4.11 -13.90 -11.66
N GLY A 47 -5.21 -14.18 -10.95
CA GLY A 47 -5.65 -13.38 -9.82
C GLY A 47 -4.64 -13.34 -8.66
N TYR A 48 -3.92 -14.44 -8.41
CA TYR A 48 -2.82 -14.44 -7.43
C TYR A 48 -1.66 -13.53 -7.84
N ILE A 49 -1.32 -13.47 -9.12
CA ILE A 49 -0.28 -12.54 -9.60
C ILE A 49 -0.74 -11.09 -9.39
N ALA A 50 -2.01 -10.77 -9.67
CA ALA A 50 -2.56 -9.44 -9.41
C ALA A 50 -2.45 -9.05 -7.91
N VAL A 51 -2.69 -10.01 -7.01
CA VAL A 51 -2.47 -9.84 -5.56
C VAL A 51 -1.01 -9.51 -5.27
N LEU A 52 -0.05 -10.28 -5.80
CA LEU A 52 1.38 -10.02 -5.61
C LEU A 52 1.76 -8.61 -6.05
N LEU A 53 1.29 -8.17 -7.22
CA LEU A 53 1.56 -6.84 -7.76
C LEU A 53 1.01 -5.74 -6.84
N ILE A 54 -0.26 -5.84 -6.44
CA ILE A 54 -0.93 -4.85 -5.60
C ILE A 54 -0.26 -4.75 -4.23
N PHE A 55 -0.08 -5.87 -3.52
CA PHE A 55 0.43 -5.84 -2.15
C PHE A 55 1.92 -5.55 -2.07
N THR A 56 2.71 -5.96 -3.06
CA THR A 56 4.14 -5.57 -3.13
C THR A 56 4.27 -4.06 -3.31
N LEU A 57 3.51 -3.46 -4.23
CA LEU A 57 3.54 -2.02 -4.44
C LEU A 57 2.95 -1.26 -3.24
N ALA A 58 1.84 -1.72 -2.67
CA ALA A 58 1.25 -1.08 -1.49
C ALA A 58 2.20 -1.14 -0.28
N GLY A 59 2.92 -2.26 -0.09
CA GLY A 59 3.89 -2.45 0.99
C GLY A 59 5.19 -1.68 0.83
N PHE A 60 5.81 -1.75 -0.35
CA PHE A 60 7.16 -1.21 -0.53
C PHE A 60 7.18 0.15 -1.22
N SER A 61 6.25 0.45 -2.13
CA SER A 61 6.18 1.76 -2.79
C SER A 61 5.41 2.78 -1.96
N LEU A 62 4.25 2.42 -1.42
CA LEU A 62 3.44 3.35 -0.62
C LEU A 62 3.85 3.36 0.86
N TYR A 63 3.62 2.24 1.55
CA TYR A 63 3.76 2.16 3.01
C TYR A 63 5.18 2.51 3.47
N ALA A 64 6.21 1.87 2.92
CA ALA A 64 7.58 2.13 3.34
C ALA A 64 8.00 3.61 3.11
N THR A 65 7.61 4.19 1.97
CA THR A 65 7.91 5.59 1.62
C THR A 65 7.20 6.60 2.50
N VAL A 66 5.95 6.33 2.87
CA VAL A 66 5.20 7.17 3.82
C VAL A 66 5.91 7.16 5.18
N VAL A 67 6.30 5.98 5.68
CA VAL A 67 7.00 5.86 6.97
C VAL A 67 8.34 6.59 6.95
N THR A 68 9.17 6.35 5.94
CA THR A 68 10.50 6.97 5.81
C THR A 68 10.40 8.48 5.67
N THR A 69 9.48 8.98 4.84
CA THR A 69 9.30 10.42 4.60
C THR A 69 8.80 11.13 5.86
N LEU A 70 7.75 10.61 6.51
CA LEU A 70 7.22 11.24 7.72
C LEU A 70 8.24 11.19 8.87
N ALA A 71 8.99 10.09 9.03
CA ALA A 71 10.05 9.99 10.02
C ALA A 71 11.18 11.01 9.74
N ALA A 72 11.63 11.14 8.49
CA ALA A 72 12.66 12.09 8.08
C ALA A 72 12.24 13.54 8.32
N ARG A 73 11.01 13.90 7.94
CA ARG A 73 10.48 15.27 8.07
C ARG A 73 10.26 15.66 9.53
N ARG A 74 9.85 14.69 10.36
CA ARG A 74 9.77 14.88 11.81
C ARG A 74 11.15 15.10 12.41
N GLN A 75 12.14 14.27 12.05
CA GLN A 75 13.52 14.38 12.54
C GLN A 75 14.14 15.74 12.20
N ASN A 76 13.90 16.26 11.00
CA ASN A 76 14.41 17.56 10.55
C ASN A 76 13.62 18.78 11.07
N LEU A 77 12.70 18.60 12.03
CA LEU A 77 11.81 19.65 12.56
C LEU A 77 11.00 20.38 11.48
N PHE A 78 10.85 19.77 10.28
CA PHE A 78 10.15 20.38 9.16
C PHE A 78 8.66 20.53 9.46
N LEU A 79 8.06 19.51 10.08
CA LEU A 79 6.66 19.55 10.51
C LEU A 79 6.40 20.68 11.52
N LYS A 80 7.33 20.94 12.44
CA LYS A 80 7.20 22.03 13.42
C LYS A 80 7.25 23.41 12.75
N ARG A 81 8.15 23.57 11.77
CA ARG A 81 8.24 24.80 10.95
C ARG A 81 6.99 25.04 10.09
N LEU A 82 6.36 23.98 9.59
CA LEU A 82 5.10 24.12 8.86
C LEU A 82 3.92 24.47 9.78
N ARG A 83 3.88 23.96 11.02
CA ARG A 83 2.82 24.32 11.98
C ARG A 83 2.86 25.79 12.43
N SER A 84 3.99 26.48 12.30
CA SER A 84 4.05 27.93 12.54
C SER A 84 3.53 28.77 11.38
N THR A 85 3.06 28.14 10.29
CA THR A 85 2.39 28.83 9.18
C THR A 85 0.87 28.76 9.31
N ALA A 86 0.11 29.45 8.46
CA ALA A 86 -1.35 29.42 8.45
C ALA A 86 -1.97 28.08 7.98
N ALA A 87 -1.15 27.06 7.69
CA ALA A 87 -1.64 25.77 7.21
C ALA A 87 -2.16 24.90 8.36
N THR A 88 -3.35 24.31 8.17
CA THR A 88 -3.94 23.36 9.13
C THR A 88 -3.14 22.06 9.20
N ASP A 89 -3.11 21.42 10.37
CA ASP A 89 -2.45 20.14 10.63
C ASP A 89 -2.82 19.05 9.59
N SER A 90 -4.10 18.94 9.23
CA SER A 90 -4.57 18.00 8.20
C SER A 90 -4.03 18.33 6.81
N ALA A 91 -3.96 19.61 6.45
CA ALA A 91 -3.47 20.09 5.16
C ALA A 91 -1.94 19.90 4.99
N ILE A 92 -1.21 19.85 6.10
CA ILE A 92 0.22 19.52 6.12
C ILE A 92 0.40 18.03 5.83
N VAL A 93 -0.21 17.14 6.64
CA VAL A 93 -0.04 15.69 6.48
C VAL A 93 -0.54 15.22 5.12
N SER A 94 -1.73 15.66 4.71
CA SER A 94 -2.26 15.32 3.39
C SER A 94 -1.39 15.86 2.26
N GLY A 95 -0.83 17.07 2.41
CA GLY A 95 0.12 17.63 1.45
C GLY A 95 1.40 16.81 1.31
N LEU A 96 1.90 16.22 2.40
CA LEU A 96 3.10 15.37 2.39
C LEU A 96 2.84 13.98 1.79
N VAL A 97 1.69 13.40 2.10
CA VAL A 97 1.37 12.00 1.74
C VAL A 97 0.74 11.89 0.35
N LEU A 98 0.07 12.96 -0.13
CA LEU A 98 -0.56 13.00 -1.45
C LEU A 98 0.38 12.63 -2.60
N PRO A 99 1.58 13.25 -2.77
CA PRO A 99 2.43 12.93 -3.92
C PRO A 99 2.88 11.46 -3.90
N ILE A 100 3.21 10.92 -2.73
CA ILE A 100 3.59 9.52 -2.57
C ILE A 100 2.42 8.61 -2.99
N THR A 101 1.21 8.91 -2.49
CA THR A 101 0.00 8.15 -2.79
C THR A 101 -0.32 8.15 -4.28
N VAL A 102 -0.26 9.31 -4.94
CA VAL A 102 -0.52 9.45 -6.38
C VAL A 102 0.51 8.66 -7.19
N ILE A 103 1.80 8.77 -6.86
CA ILE A 103 2.86 8.03 -7.56
C ILE A 103 2.65 6.52 -7.43
N SER A 104 2.39 6.02 -6.21
CA SER A 104 2.18 4.59 -6.00
C SER A 104 0.90 4.08 -6.67
N LEU A 105 -0.17 4.87 -6.72
CA LEU A 105 -1.41 4.53 -7.43
C LEU A 105 -1.21 4.49 -8.95
N VAL A 106 -0.49 5.47 -9.51
CA VAL A 106 -0.12 5.45 -10.93
C VAL A 106 0.77 4.23 -11.23
N GLN A 107 1.73 3.94 -10.35
CA GLN A 107 2.64 2.81 -10.51
C GLN A 107 1.88 1.47 -10.53
N VAL A 108 0.97 1.23 -9.58
CA VAL A 108 0.18 -0.02 -9.58
C VAL A 108 -0.78 -0.08 -10.76
N GLY A 109 -1.39 1.04 -11.16
CA GLY A 109 -2.25 1.09 -12.34
C GLY A 109 -1.49 0.72 -13.62
N LEU A 110 -0.32 1.30 -13.85
CA LEU A 110 0.52 0.99 -15.01
C LEU A 110 0.98 -0.46 -15.01
N VAL A 111 1.37 -0.99 -13.85
CA VAL A 111 1.81 -2.39 -13.71
C VAL A 111 0.65 -3.36 -13.96
N LEU A 112 -0.54 -3.08 -13.44
CA LEU A 112 -1.73 -3.92 -13.69
C LEU A 112 -2.18 -3.86 -15.15
N VAL A 113 -2.09 -2.70 -15.80
CA VAL A 113 -2.35 -2.57 -17.25
C VAL A 113 -1.33 -3.39 -18.05
N ALA A 114 -0.04 -3.27 -17.73
CA ALA A 114 1.00 -4.06 -18.38
C ALA A 114 0.77 -5.56 -18.18
N PHE A 115 0.37 -5.98 -16.97
CA PHE A 115 0.04 -7.37 -16.68
C PHE A 115 -1.17 -7.85 -17.49
N ALA A 116 -2.24 -7.07 -17.57
CA ALA A 116 -3.43 -7.40 -18.36
C ALA A 116 -3.15 -7.49 -19.87
N VAL A 117 -2.18 -6.73 -20.39
CA VAL A 117 -1.76 -6.79 -21.81
C VAL A 117 -1.06 -8.10 -22.13
N VAL A 118 -0.28 -8.65 -21.19
CA VAL A 118 0.54 -9.84 -21.44
C VAL A 118 -0.13 -11.12 -20.93
N SER A 119 -1.11 -11.03 -20.05
CA SER A 119 -1.93 -12.12 -19.51
C SER A 119 -3.39 -11.91 -19.94
N ASP A 120 -4.34 -12.03 -19.02
CA ASP A 120 -5.77 -11.83 -19.25
C ASP A 120 -6.27 -10.53 -18.64
N VAL A 121 -7.34 -9.98 -19.22
CA VAL A 121 -7.99 -8.78 -18.69
C VAL A 121 -8.82 -9.15 -17.45
N PRO A 122 -8.83 -8.31 -16.38
CA PRO A 122 -9.65 -8.57 -15.21
C PRO A 122 -11.14 -8.73 -15.57
N ALA A 123 -11.79 -9.75 -15.02
CA ALA A 123 -13.22 -9.97 -15.21
C ALA A 123 -14.09 -8.80 -14.72
N ASN A 124 -13.68 -8.12 -13.65
CA ASN A 124 -14.37 -6.95 -13.11
C ASN A 124 -13.38 -5.83 -12.74
N ILE A 125 -13.15 -4.92 -13.69
CA ILE A 125 -12.25 -3.77 -13.54
C ILE A 125 -12.69 -2.85 -12.40
N ALA A 126 -13.99 -2.60 -12.25
CA ALA A 126 -14.50 -1.72 -11.20
C ALA A 126 -14.21 -2.29 -9.80
N LEU A 127 -14.44 -3.60 -9.62
CA LEU A 127 -14.13 -4.28 -8.36
C LEU A 127 -12.63 -4.28 -8.08
N LEU A 128 -11.79 -4.47 -9.11
CA LEU A 128 -10.33 -4.44 -8.97
C LEU A 128 -9.84 -3.05 -8.53
N VAL A 129 -10.40 -1.98 -9.10
CA VAL A 129 -10.07 -0.59 -8.71
C VAL A 129 -10.46 -0.34 -7.26
N VAL A 130 -11.66 -0.76 -6.84
CA VAL A 130 -12.11 -0.60 -5.45
C VAL A 130 -11.24 -1.41 -4.48
N ALA A 131 -10.92 -2.66 -4.81
CA ALA A 131 -10.07 -3.51 -3.99
C ALA A 131 -8.64 -2.96 -3.85
N SER A 132 -8.08 -2.44 -4.95
CA SER A 132 -6.78 -1.78 -4.97
C SER A 132 -6.79 -0.50 -4.13
N ALA A 133 -7.80 0.34 -4.31
CA ALA A 133 -7.95 1.58 -3.54
C ALA A 133 -8.11 1.32 -2.05
N ALA A 134 -8.90 0.33 -1.65
CA ALA A 134 -9.08 -0.05 -0.25
C ALA A 134 -7.78 -0.61 0.36
N SER A 135 -7.07 -1.46 -0.38
CA SER A 135 -5.75 -1.98 0.03
C SER A 135 -4.73 -0.85 0.24
N PHE A 136 -4.69 0.10 -0.69
CA PHE A 136 -3.79 1.26 -0.61
C PHE A 136 -4.19 2.20 0.54
N ALA A 137 -5.48 2.42 0.77
CA ALA A 137 -5.96 3.22 1.90
C ALA A 137 -5.59 2.59 3.26
N MET A 138 -5.71 1.27 3.38
CA MET A 138 -5.27 0.52 4.56
C MET A 138 -3.77 0.68 4.78
N MET A 139 -2.96 0.45 3.74
CA MET A 139 -1.50 0.56 3.81
C MET A 139 -1.04 1.99 4.10
N LEU A 140 -1.76 3.00 3.60
CA LEU A 140 -1.52 4.40 3.91
C LEU A 140 -1.73 4.70 5.39
N GLY A 141 -2.87 4.25 5.95
CA GLY A 141 -3.16 4.39 7.38
C GLY A 141 -2.11 3.71 8.25
N LEU A 142 -1.73 2.47 7.91
CA LEU A 142 -0.67 1.74 8.62
C LEU A 142 0.67 2.47 8.52
N GLY A 143 0.99 3.05 7.37
CA GLY A 143 2.22 3.83 7.17
C GLY A 143 2.26 5.06 8.07
N MET A 144 1.14 5.78 8.18
CA MET A 144 1.04 6.92 9.10
C MET A 144 1.14 6.48 10.57
N ALA A 145 0.54 5.35 10.94
CA ALA A 145 0.62 4.79 12.29
C ALA A 145 2.05 4.39 12.65
N THR A 146 2.74 3.64 11.78
CA THR A 146 4.12 3.21 11.99
C THR A 146 5.07 4.39 12.05
N ALA A 147 4.89 5.42 11.19
CA ALA A 147 5.67 6.66 11.26
C ALA A 147 5.59 7.34 12.64
N GLY A 148 4.44 7.22 13.31
CA GLY A 148 4.25 7.69 14.68
C GLY A 148 5.25 7.10 15.68
N VAL A 149 5.65 5.84 15.47
CA VAL A 149 6.55 5.07 16.35
C VAL A 149 8.02 5.13 15.88
N THR A 150 8.27 5.27 14.57
CA THR A 150 9.62 5.25 13.97
C THR A 150 10.38 6.57 14.14
N SER A 151 11.49 6.56 14.88
CA SER A 151 12.26 7.76 15.23
C SER A 151 13.12 8.38 14.12
N SER A 152 13.61 7.61 13.15
CA SER A 152 14.49 8.10 12.07
C SER A 152 14.20 7.42 10.73
N SER A 153 14.62 8.05 9.62
CA SER A 153 14.50 7.47 8.27
C SER A 153 15.31 6.18 8.09
N GLU A 154 16.42 6.04 8.78
CA GLU A 154 17.25 4.83 8.75
C GLU A 154 16.58 3.68 9.50
N ARG A 155 16.02 3.96 10.69
CA ARG A 155 15.21 2.98 11.44
C ARG A 155 13.91 2.64 10.73
N ALA A 156 13.40 3.54 9.88
CA ALA A 156 12.19 3.30 9.10
C ALA A 156 12.30 2.03 8.28
N GLN A 157 13.43 1.80 7.61
CA GLN A 157 13.65 0.60 6.79
C GLN A 157 13.49 -0.68 7.61
N ILE A 158 14.03 -0.70 8.84
CA ILE A 158 13.92 -1.87 9.74
C ILE A 158 12.49 -2.02 10.27
N THR A 159 11.81 -0.92 10.62
CA THR A 159 10.44 -0.98 11.16
C THR A 159 9.38 -1.28 10.10
N THR A 160 9.64 -0.94 8.84
CA THR A 160 8.68 -1.19 7.76
C THR A 160 8.67 -2.65 7.34
N LEU A 161 9.85 -3.29 7.29
CA LEU A 161 10.02 -4.64 6.77
C LEU A 161 9.08 -5.69 7.39
N PRO A 162 8.94 -5.81 8.72
CA PRO A 162 8.08 -6.82 9.32
C PRO A 162 6.60 -6.68 8.92
N VAL A 163 6.11 -5.44 8.82
CA VAL A 163 4.71 -5.17 8.47
C VAL A 163 4.47 -5.40 6.99
N SER A 164 5.34 -4.91 6.11
CA SER A 164 5.20 -5.13 4.67
C SER A 164 5.33 -6.60 4.31
N LEU A 165 6.32 -7.31 4.86
CA LEU A 165 6.47 -8.76 4.66
C LEU A 165 5.32 -9.55 5.26
N GLY A 166 4.83 -9.18 6.46
CA GLY A 166 3.71 -9.86 7.09
C GLY A 166 2.43 -9.76 6.26
N ILE A 167 2.10 -8.58 5.76
CA ILE A 167 0.91 -8.37 4.91
C ILE A 167 1.07 -9.08 3.57
N VAL A 168 2.25 -9.02 2.95
CA VAL A 168 2.53 -9.77 1.70
C VAL A 168 2.44 -11.27 1.95
N ALA A 169 2.93 -11.79 3.08
CA ALA A 169 2.84 -13.21 3.42
C ALA A 169 1.38 -13.66 3.62
N VAL A 170 0.55 -12.85 4.28
CA VAL A 170 -0.89 -13.10 4.38
C VAL A 170 -1.51 -13.12 2.98
N ALA A 171 -1.18 -12.14 2.13
CA ALA A 171 -1.70 -12.06 0.77
C ALA A 171 -1.27 -13.26 -0.09
N ILE A 172 -0.04 -13.74 0.06
CA ILE A 172 0.44 -14.96 -0.60
C ILE A 172 -0.32 -16.18 -0.10
N TRP A 173 -0.43 -16.33 1.22
CA TRP A 173 -1.10 -17.48 1.81
C TRP A 173 -2.56 -17.59 1.36
N VAL A 174 -3.30 -16.48 1.42
CA VAL A 174 -4.70 -16.43 0.98
C VAL A 174 -4.81 -16.55 -0.54
N GLY A 175 -3.89 -15.96 -1.30
CA GLY A 175 -3.91 -16.02 -2.77
C GLY A 175 -3.63 -17.41 -3.33
N VAL A 176 -2.78 -18.19 -2.67
CA VAL A 176 -2.42 -19.56 -3.10
C VAL A 176 -3.40 -20.59 -2.58
N THR A 177 -3.78 -20.53 -1.30
CA THR A 177 -4.61 -21.57 -0.67
C THR A 177 -6.12 -21.27 -0.72
N GLY A 178 -6.49 -20.10 -1.24
CA GLY A 178 -7.84 -19.57 -1.08
C GLY A 178 -8.18 -19.27 0.39
N ALA A 179 -9.44 -18.93 0.65
CA ALA A 179 -9.92 -18.65 1.99
C ALA A 179 -10.91 -19.68 2.53
N GLU A 180 -11.21 -20.74 1.78
CA GLU A 180 -12.19 -21.76 2.18
C GLU A 180 -11.77 -22.42 3.50
N GLU A 181 -10.50 -22.81 3.59
CA GLU A 181 -9.89 -23.26 4.84
C GLU A 181 -9.54 -22.06 5.73
N LEU A 182 -10.06 -22.05 6.97
CA LEU A 182 -9.85 -20.98 7.96
C LEU A 182 -10.38 -19.60 7.52
N ALA A 183 -11.52 -19.57 6.81
CA ALA A 183 -12.13 -18.36 6.25
C ALA A 183 -12.18 -17.16 7.20
N LEU A 184 -12.64 -17.36 8.44
CA LEU A 184 -12.71 -16.28 9.41
C LEU A 184 -11.33 -15.70 9.74
N LEU A 185 -10.34 -16.56 10.00
CA LEU A 185 -8.98 -16.12 10.32
C LEU A 185 -8.36 -15.38 9.14
N LYS A 186 -8.40 -15.98 7.94
CA LYS A 186 -7.82 -15.39 6.73
C LYS A 186 -8.47 -14.05 6.38
N ARG A 187 -9.79 -13.92 6.50
CA ARG A 187 -10.51 -12.66 6.23
C ARG A 187 -10.29 -11.58 7.29
N LEU A 188 -10.07 -11.98 8.55
CA LEU A 188 -9.79 -11.05 9.65
C LEU A 188 -8.35 -10.54 9.65
N LEU A 189 -7.41 -11.23 9.00
CA LEU A 189 -6.03 -10.77 8.88
C LEU A 189 -5.92 -9.53 7.97
N PRO A 190 -4.98 -8.61 8.26
CA PRO A 190 -4.78 -7.42 7.45
C PRO A 190 -4.37 -7.82 6.03
N GLY A 191 -5.18 -7.43 5.05
CA GLY A 191 -4.97 -7.77 3.64
C GLY A 191 -5.65 -9.05 3.18
N GLY A 192 -6.10 -9.95 4.07
CA GLY A 192 -6.62 -11.25 3.63
C GLY A 192 -7.94 -11.17 2.87
N ALA A 193 -8.95 -10.48 3.40
CA ALA A 193 -10.20 -10.26 2.64
C ALA A 193 -9.99 -9.41 1.37
N ALA A 194 -9.02 -8.50 1.41
CA ALA A 194 -8.63 -7.71 0.24
C ALA A 194 -7.95 -8.56 -0.84
N THR A 195 -7.21 -9.60 -0.46
CA THR A 195 -6.66 -10.60 -1.38
C THR A 195 -7.77 -11.36 -2.10
N GLU A 196 -8.76 -11.90 -1.37
CA GLU A 196 -9.91 -12.55 -2.02
C GLU A 196 -10.64 -11.61 -2.98
N LEU A 197 -10.85 -10.34 -2.58
CA LEU A 197 -11.45 -9.32 -3.45
C LEU A 197 -10.71 -9.15 -4.78
N VAL A 198 -9.37 -9.09 -4.73
CA VAL A 198 -8.54 -8.96 -5.94
C VAL A 198 -8.63 -10.22 -6.79
N VAL A 199 -8.59 -11.40 -6.18
CA VAL A 199 -8.74 -12.68 -6.89
C VAL A 199 -10.11 -12.77 -7.57
N HIS A 200 -11.20 -12.43 -6.86
CA HIS A 200 -12.55 -12.41 -7.43
C HIS A 200 -12.68 -11.40 -8.58
N ALA A 201 -12.08 -10.22 -8.43
CA ALA A 201 -12.10 -9.18 -9.46
C ALA A 201 -11.33 -9.58 -10.72
N TRP A 202 -10.24 -10.32 -10.57
CA TRP A 202 -9.41 -10.75 -11.69
C TRP A 202 -10.00 -11.97 -12.39
N ASN A 203 -10.25 -13.06 -11.65
CA ASN A 203 -10.66 -14.35 -12.20
C ASN A 203 -12.14 -14.37 -12.63
N GLY A 204 -13.01 -13.59 -11.97
CA GLY A 204 -14.45 -13.64 -12.20
C GLY A 204 -15.07 -14.96 -11.70
N GLY A 205 -16.33 -15.20 -12.07
CA GLY A 205 -17.06 -16.43 -11.68
C GLY A 205 -17.69 -16.42 -10.28
N TYR A 206 -17.55 -15.32 -9.53
CA TYR A 206 -18.13 -15.15 -8.20
C TYR A 206 -19.33 -14.18 -8.21
N PRO A 207 -20.36 -14.41 -7.39
CA PRO A 207 -21.43 -13.44 -7.20
C PRO A 207 -20.87 -12.09 -6.71
N LEU A 208 -21.37 -11.00 -7.30
CA LEU A 208 -20.95 -9.66 -6.90
C LEU A 208 -21.30 -9.36 -5.44
N SER A 209 -22.43 -9.88 -4.94
CA SER A 209 -22.84 -9.79 -3.53
C SER A 209 -21.75 -10.30 -2.58
N ASP A 210 -21.20 -11.46 -2.88
CA ASP A 210 -20.26 -12.17 -2.00
C ASP A 210 -18.90 -11.45 -2.01
N SER A 211 -18.52 -10.93 -3.17
CA SER A 211 -17.37 -10.06 -3.31
C SER A 211 -17.55 -8.75 -2.53
N LEU A 212 -18.71 -8.10 -2.62
CA LEU A 212 -18.97 -6.86 -1.88
C LEU A 212 -18.96 -7.06 -0.36
N LEU A 213 -19.34 -8.23 0.15
CA LEU A 213 -19.24 -8.54 1.58
C LEU A 213 -17.79 -8.51 2.09
N LEU A 214 -16.81 -8.84 1.25
CA LEU A 214 -15.38 -8.77 1.60
C LEU A 214 -14.87 -7.32 1.73
N LEU A 215 -15.62 -6.32 1.26
CA LEU A 215 -15.29 -4.92 1.52
C LEU A 215 -15.45 -4.56 2.98
N ALA A 216 -16.40 -5.17 3.71
CA ALA A 216 -16.61 -4.87 5.12
C ALA A 216 -15.35 -5.12 5.99
N PRO A 217 -14.71 -6.31 5.99
CA PRO A 217 -13.48 -6.53 6.75
C PRO A 217 -12.30 -5.70 6.22
N THR A 218 -12.23 -5.46 4.90
CA THR A 218 -11.20 -4.60 4.31
C THR A 218 -11.32 -3.15 4.80
N LEU A 219 -12.52 -2.59 4.77
CA LEU A 219 -12.81 -1.24 5.25
C LEU A 219 -12.69 -1.12 6.76
N ALA A 220 -13.00 -2.20 7.51
CA ALA A 220 -12.74 -2.25 8.95
C ALA A 220 -11.23 -2.09 9.23
N TRP A 221 -10.36 -2.73 8.45
CA TRP A 221 -8.92 -2.51 8.55
C TRP A 221 -8.46 -1.13 8.14
N VAL A 222 -9.09 -0.50 7.13
CA VAL A 222 -8.85 0.92 6.82
C VAL A 222 -9.18 1.78 8.04
N TRP A 223 -10.32 1.55 8.68
CA TRP A 223 -10.72 2.24 9.90
C TRP A 223 -9.73 2.03 11.05
N VAL A 224 -9.32 0.79 11.30
CA VAL A 224 -8.30 0.46 12.31
C VAL A 224 -6.98 1.17 11.99
N ALA A 225 -6.53 1.14 10.74
CA ALA A 225 -5.31 1.80 10.30
C ALA A 225 -5.36 3.32 10.51
N VAL A 226 -6.49 3.96 10.18
CA VAL A 226 -6.71 5.40 10.43
C VAL A 226 -6.78 5.70 11.92
N ALA A 227 -7.44 4.89 12.73
CA ALA A 227 -7.51 5.06 14.18
C ALA A 227 -6.13 4.90 14.86
N LEU A 228 -5.32 3.95 14.38
CA LEU A 228 -3.93 3.81 14.82
C LEU A 228 -3.10 5.00 14.38
N ALA A 229 -3.30 5.52 13.17
CA ALA A 229 -2.62 6.71 12.69
C ALA A 229 -2.93 7.92 13.58
N THR A 230 -4.20 8.20 13.88
CA THR A 230 -4.57 9.34 14.75
C THR A 230 -4.05 9.18 16.17
N ARG A 231 -3.95 7.95 16.69
CA ARG A 231 -3.46 7.68 18.04
C ARG A 231 -1.94 7.76 18.18
N PHE A 232 -1.19 7.26 17.18
CA PHE A 232 0.27 7.17 17.25
C PHE A 232 0.99 8.35 16.62
N PHE A 233 0.34 9.09 15.73
CA PHE A 233 0.96 10.23 15.07
C PHE A 233 1.30 11.31 16.09
N ARG A 234 2.60 11.60 16.20
CA ARG A 234 3.15 12.63 17.07
C ARG A 234 3.95 13.61 16.25
N TRP A 235 3.69 14.89 16.46
CA TRP A 235 4.33 16.01 15.77
C TRP A 235 5.77 16.26 16.21
N GLU A 236 6.12 15.86 17.44
CA GLU A 236 7.45 16.08 18.01
C GLU A 236 8.39 14.90 17.76
N PRO A 237 9.69 15.15 17.51
CA PRO A 237 10.70 14.10 17.43
C PRO A 237 10.78 13.36 18.76
N ARG A 238 10.84 12.02 18.70
CA ARG A 238 11.22 11.21 19.86
C ARG A 238 12.75 11.28 19.96
N ARG A 239 13.25 11.77 21.11
CA ARG A 239 14.68 11.74 21.43
C ARG A 239 15.14 10.30 21.64
#